data_AF-A0A841BF76-F1
#
_entry.id   AF-A0A841BF76-F1
#
_cell.length_a   1.000
_cell.length_b   1.000
_cell.length_c   1.000
_cell.angle_alpha   90.00
_cell.angle_beta   90.00
_cell.angle_gamma   90.00
#
_symmetry.space_group_name_H-M   'P 1'
#
loop_
_entity.id
_entity.type
_entity.pdbx_description
1 polymer ?
#
loop_
_entity_poly.entity_id
_entity_poly.type
_entity_poly.pdbx_seq_one_letter_code
_entity_poly.pdbx_strand_id
1 'polypeptide(L)'
;MAEDLGPFQDFWNAWNEVHDEIRGKDFEHFPRAVEIQFEEMREHLDNGDRRAAAREVTDVISIALNTMRWLGYGPAEIAQIARDRAGERMRGQTPSILEKYQREYDI
;
A
#
# COMPACT_ATOMS: atom_id res chain seq x y z
N MET A 1 -14.50 18.80 -5.02
CA MET A 1 -13.51 18.89 -3.92
C MET A 1 -13.54 17.53 -3.23
N ALA A 2 -12.51 16.70 -3.16
CA ALA A 2 -11.19 16.66 -3.78
C ALA A 2 -10.89 15.17 -4.04
N GLU A 3 -10.44 14.82 -5.25
CA GLU A 3 -9.91 13.49 -5.56
C GLU A 3 -8.45 13.45 -5.08
N ASP A 4 -8.28 13.03 -3.83
CA ASP A 4 -7.15 13.40 -2.97
C ASP A 4 -6.03 12.32 -2.94
N LEU A 5 -6.07 11.31 -3.83
CA LEU A 5 -5.03 10.27 -3.92
C LEU A 5 -4.07 10.45 -5.10
N GLY A 6 -4.23 11.50 -5.90
CA GLY A 6 -3.38 11.77 -7.07
C GLY A 6 -3.39 10.61 -8.07
N PRO A 7 -2.21 10.08 -8.49
CA PRO A 7 -2.15 9.03 -9.51
C PRO A 7 -2.80 7.70 -9.09
N PHE A 8 -3.11 7.51 -7.81
CA PHE A 8 -3.77 6.30 -7.31
C PHE A 8 -5.30 6.43 -7.22
N GLN A 9 -5.86 7.56 -7.64
CA GLN A 9 -7.31 7.78 -7.60
C GLN A 9 -8.06 6.75 -8.46
N ASP A 10 -7.53 6.41 -9.64
CA ASP A 10 -8.18 5.45 -10.54
C ASP A 10 -8.19 4.04 -9.95
N PHE A 11 -7.16 3.65 -9.18
CA PHE A 11 -7.19 2.38 -8.43
C PHE A 11 -8.29 2.39 -7.40
N TRP A 12 -8.35 3.45 -6.58
CA TRP A 12 -9.40 3.58 -5.59
C TRP A 12 -10.79 3.45 -6.24
N ASN A 13 -11.01 4.14 -7.35
CA ASN A 13 -12.28 4.15 -8.05
C ASN A 13 -12.64 2.77 -8.62
N ALA A 14 -11.68 2.03 -9.18
CA ALA A 14 -11.90 0.69 -9.71
C ALA A 14 -12.46 -0.28 -8.66
N TRP A 15 -12.02 -0.16 -7.41
CA TRP A 15 -12.51 -1.01 -6.34
C TRP A 15 -13.88 -0.61 -5.79
N ASN A 16 -14.50 0.51 -6.22
CA ASN A 16 -15.81 0.92 -5.71
C ASN A 16 -16.89 -0.12 -6.00
N GLU A 17 -16.75 -0.88 -7.08
CA GLU A 17 -17.68 -1.95 -7.48
C GLU A 17 -17.80 -3.07 -6.43
N VAL A 18 -16.76 -3.26 -5.63
CA VAL A 18 -16.67 -4.33 -4.62
C VAL A 18 -16.45 -3.76 -3.22
N HIS A 19 -16.88 -2.51 -2.96
CA HIS A 19 -16.68 -1.82 -1.69
C HIS A 19 -17.14 -2.66 -0.48
N ASP A 20 -18.37 -3.16 -0.52
CA ASP A 20 -18.95 -3.93 0.59
C ASP A 20 -18.28 -5.28 0.76
N GLU A 21 -17.84 -5.92 -0.34
CA GLU A 21 -17.11 -7.18 -0.27
C GLU A 21 -15.76 -7.00 0.44
N ILE A 22 -15.02 -5.94 0.11
CA ILE A 22 -13.74 -5.60 0.77
C ILE A 22 -13.95 -5.35 2.26
N ARG A 23 -15.03 -4.65 2.64
CA ARG A 23 -15.36 -4.40 4.07
C ARG A 23 -15.77 -5.66 4.83
N GLY A 24 -16.23 -6.69 4.12
CA GLY A 24 -16.56 -8.00 4.68
C GLY A 24 -15.37 -8.95 4.81
N LYS A 25 -14.17 -8.59 4.35
CA LYS A 25 -12.97 -9.43 4.52
C LYS A 25 -12.45 -9.40 5.95
N ASP A 26 -11.82 -10.49 6.37
CA ASP A 26 -11.05 -10.57 7.61
C ASP A 26 -9.71 -9.83 7.47
N PHE A 27 -9.11 -9.46 8.60
CA PHE A 27 -7.84 -8.73 8.62
C PHE A 27 -6.72 -9.46 7.87
N GLU A 28 -6.69 -10.78 7.97
CA GLU A 28 -5.71 -11.70 7.37
C GLU A 28 -5.72 -11.69 5.84
N HIS A 29 -6.80 -11.22 5.21
CA HIS A 29 -6.90 -11.10 3.76
C HIS A 29 -5.80 -10.18 3.20
N PHE A 30 -5.60 -9.01 3.81
CA PHE A 30 -4.68 -7.98 3.31
C PHE A 30 -3.20 -8.37 3.40
N PRO A 31 -2.65 -8.85 4.55
CA PRO A 31 -1.26 -9.28 4.61
C PRO A 31 -1.01 -10.47 3.69
N ARG A 32 -1.95 -11.43 3.58
CA ARG A 32 -1.79 -12.55 2.65
C ARG A 32 -1.78 -12.09 1.19
N ALA A 33 -2.62 -11.13 0.83
CA ALA A 33 -2.59 -10.54 -0.51
C ALA A 33 -1.25 -9.85 -0.79
N VAL A 34 -0.69 -9.11 0.17
CA VAL A 34 0.64 -8.48 0.02
C VAL A 34 1.74 -9.53 -0.17
N GLU A 35 1.73 -10.61 0.62
CA GLU A 35 2.70 -11.72 0.47
C GLU A 35 2.70 -12.30 -0.94
N ILE A 36 1.52 -12.56 -1.51
CA ILE A 36 1.38 -13.09 -2.87
C ILE A 36 2.02 -12.15 -3.90
N GLN A 37 1.80 -10.84 -3.78
CA GLN A 37 2.44 -9.87 -4.70
C GLN A 37 3.97 -9.85 -4.58
N PHE A 38 4.53 -10.09 -3.37
CA PHE A 38 5.98 -10.23 -3.20
C PHE A 38 6.51 -11.56 -3.78
N GLU A 39 5.73 -12.64 -3.70
CA GLU A 39 6.03 -13.92 -4.36
C GLU A 39 6.07 -13.73 -5.89
N GLU A 40 5.03 -13.15 -6.50
CA GLU A 40 4.95 -12.85 -7.95
C GLU A 40 6.05 -11.88 -8.41
N MET A 41 6.35 -10.85 -7.61
CA MET A 41 7.45 -9.92 -7.89
C MET A 41 8.80 -10.65 -8.00
N ARG A 42 9.06 -11.62 -7.12
CA ARG A 42 10.30 -12.42 -7.16
C ARG A 42 10.36 -13.23 -8.44
N GLU A 43 9.28 -13.89 -8.83
CA GLU A 43 9.21 -14.64 -10.08
C GLU A 43 9.48 -13.77 -11.30
N HIS A 44 8.94 -12.55 -11.35
CA HIS A 44 9.23 -11.61 -12.43
C HIS A 44 10.68 -11.14 -12.47
N LEU A 45 11.28 -10.89 -11.30
CA LEU A 45 12.69 -10.49 -11.20
C LEU A 45 13.63 -11.62 -11.63
N ASP A 46 13.34 -12.86 -11.25
CA ASP A 46 14.13 -14.05 -11.64
C ASP A 46 14.10 -14.27 -13.16
N ASN A 47 13.02 -13.84 -13.82
CA ASN A 47 12.87 -13.85 -15.27
C ASN A 47 13.39 -12.58 -15.97
N GLY A 48 13.95 -11.62 -15.23
CA GLY A 48 14.48 -10.36 -15.76
C GLY A 48 13.43 -9.32 -16.16
N ASP A 49 12.15 -9.53 -15.84
CA ASP A 49 11.07 -8.59 -16.15
C ASP A 49 10.83 -7.60 -15.01
N ARG A 50 11.67 -6.56 -14.97
CA ARG A 50 11.55 -5.47 -13.99
C ARG A 50 10.24 -4.69 -14.10
N ARG A 51 9.61 -4.67 -15.29
CA ARG A 51 8.36 -3.91 -15.48
C ARG A 51 7.18 -4.65 -14.89
N ALA A 52 7.13 -5.97 -15.05
CA ALA A 52 6.16 -6.80 -14.35
C ALA A 52 6.36 -6.72 -12.84
N ALA A 53 7.58 -6.86 -12.34
CA ALA A 53 7.88 -6.67 -10.92
C ALA A 53 7.40 -5.31 -10.36
N ALA A 54 7.54 -4.23 -11.13
CA ALA A 54 7.04 -2.91 -10.72
C ALA A 54 5.50 -2.80 -10.70
N ARG A 55 4.78 -3.62 -11.50
CA ARG A 55 3.32 -3.73 -11.41
C ARG A 55 2.91 -4.39 -10.11
N GLU A 56 3.57 -5.48 -9.71
CA GLU A 56 3.27 -6.14 -8.42
C GLU A 56 3.47 -5.19 -7.23
N VAL A 57 4.52 -4.35 -7.25
CA VAL A 57 4.70 -3.30 -6.21
C VAL A 57 3.56 -2.28 -6.23
N THR A 58 3.04 -1.98 -7.42
CA THR A 58 1.90 -1.07 -7.59
C THR A 58 0.61 -1.71 -7.07
N ASP A 59 0.45 -3.01 -7.22
CA ASP A 59 -0.66 -3.79 -6.66
C ASP A 59 -0.57 -3.89 -5.12
N VAL A 60 0.64 -3.91 -4.53
CA VAL A 60 0.79 -3.72 -3.06
C VAL A 60 0.25 -2.36 -2.59
N ILE A 61 0.43 -1.28 -3.37
CA ILE A 61 -0.16 0.03 -3.05
C ILE A 61 -1.69 -0.05 -3.12
N SER A 62 -2.23 -0.72 -4.14
CA SER A 62 -3.67 -0.98 -4.31
C SER A 62 -4.25 -1.73 -3.10
N ILE A 63 -3.56 -2.77 -2.62
CA ILE A 63 -3.94 -3.52 -1.42
C ILE A 63 -3.90 -2.62 -0.18
N ALA A 64 -2.85 -1.82 0.00
CA ALA A 64 -2.75 -0.89 1.12
C ALA A 64 -3.91 0.14 1.14
N LEU A 65 -4.32 0.64 -0.02
CA LEU A 65 -5.49 1.51 -0.14
C LEU A 65 -6.79 0.77 0.23
N ASN A 66 -6.95 -0.48 -0.18
CA ASN A 66 -8.10 -1.30 0.23
C ASN A 66 -8.10 -1.62 1.73
N THR A 67 -6.94 -1.77 2.37
CA THR A 67 -6.85 -1.88 3.83
C THR A 67 -7.34 -0.60 4.50
N MET A 68 -6.97 0.58 3.97
CA MET A 68 -7.48 1.87 4.49
C MET A 68 -9.00 1.99 4.32
N ARG A 69 -9.55 1.51 3.20
CA ARG A 69 -10.99 1.41 2.99
C ARG A 69 -11.67 0.49 3.99
N TRP A 70 -11.09 -0.68 4.25
CA TRP A 70 -11.59 -1.64 5.23
C TRP A 70 -11.62 -1.03 6.64
N LEU A 71 -10.59 -0.23 6.99
CA LEU A 71 -10.56 0.57 8.22
C LEU A 71 -11.59 1.73 8.26
N GLY A 72 -12.31 1.97 7.16
CA GLY A 72 -13.36 2.98 7.07
C GLY A 72 -12.91 4.37 6.61
N TYR A 73 -11.66 4.52 6.15
CA TYR A 73 -11.15 5.81 5.67
C TYR A 73 -11.51 6.05 4.20
N GLY A 74 -11.88 7.30 3.89
CA GLY A 74 -12.05 7.78 2.52
C GLY A 74 -10.78 8.43 1.94
N PRO A 75 -10.78 8.77 0.63
CA PRO A 75 -9.63 9.35 -0.06
C PRO A 75 -9.02 10.59 0.64
N ALA A 76 -9.84 11.53 1.08
CA ALA A 76 -9.38 12.77 1.73
C ALA A 76 -8.69 12.50 3.08
N GLU A 77 -9.22 11.55 3.87
CA GLU A 77 -8.65 11.15 5.15
C GLU A 77 -7.31 10.42 4.95
N ILE A 78 -7.24 9.54 3.97
CA ILE A 78 -6.01 8.84 3.58
C ILE A 78 -4.93 9.86 3.18
N ALA A 79 -5.28 10.83 2.34
CA ALA A 79 -4.37 11.88 1.90
C ALA A 79 -3.83 12.70 3.08
N GLN A 80 -4.70 13.04 4.03
CA GLN A 80 -4.32 13.76 5.23
C GLN A 80 -3.37 12.92 6.11
N ILE A 81 -3.72 11.66 6.39
CA ILE A 81 -2.87 10.72 7.14
C ILE A 81 -1.50 10.60 6.48
N ALA A 82 -1.44 10.46 5.15
CA ALA A 82 -0.17 10.36 4.42
C ALA A 82 0.68 11.63 4.57
N ARG A 83 0.07 12.82 4.46
CA ARG A 83 0.75 14.12 4.65
C ARG A 83 1.29 14.26 6.06
N ASP A 84 0.47 13.95 7.07
CA ASP A 84 0.85 14.03 8.48
C ASP A 84 2.01 13.08 8.78
N ARG A 85 1.93 11.83 8.31
CA ARG A 85 3.01 10.84 8.47
C ARG A 85 4.31 11.26 7.78
N ALA A 86 4.22 11.84 6.59
CA ALA A 86 5.38 12.37 5.89
C ALA A 86 6.04 13.52 6.66
N GLY A 87 5.24 14.44 7.20
CA GLY A 87 5.70 15.61 7.94
C GLY A 87 6.27 15.27 9.32
N GLU A 88 5.57 14.44 10.09
CA GLU A 88 5.87 14.18 11.50
C GLU A 88 6.94 13.09 11.70
N ARG A 89 6.90 12.04 10.87
CA ARG A 89 7.71 10.84 11.11
C ARG A 89 8.80 10.60 10.07
N MET A 90 8.60 11.00 8.82
CA MET A 90 9.56 10.66 7.76
C MET A 90 10.55 11.79 7.49
N ARG A 91 10.09 13.03 7.37
CA ARG A 91 10.93 14.17 6.99
C ARG A 91 12.07 14.35 8.01
N GLY A 92 13.31 14.18 7.53
CA GLY A 92 14.52 14.28 8.35
C GLY A 92 14.81 13.07 9.25
N GLN A 93 13.97 12.03 9.22
CA GLN A 93 14.08 10.84 10.07
C GLN A 93 14.10 9.52 9.27
N THR A 94 14.12 9.57 7.93
CA THR A 94 14.16 8.34 7.11
C THR A 94 15.36 7.42 7.43
N PRO A 95 16.57 7.90 7.75
CA PRO A 95 17.67 7.00 8.13
C PRO A 95 17.40 6.26 9.43
N SER A 96 16.83 6.92 10.44
CA SER A 96 16.52 6.27 11.73
C SER A 96 15.36 5.26 11.61
N ILE A 97 14.45 5.45 10.66
CA ILE A 97 13.45 4.43 10.31
C ILE A 97 14.14 3.18 9.73
N LEU A 98 15.13 3.34 8.86
CA LEU A 98 15.88 2.20 8.31
C LEU A 98 16.70 1.50 9.40
N GLU A 99 17.41 2.26 10.23
CA GLU A 99 18.14 1.73 11.38
C GLU A 99 17.23 0.99 12.35
N LYS A 100 15.99 1.46 12.53
CA LYS A 100 14.98 0.76 13.34
C LYS A 100 14.72 -0.64 12.78
N TYR A 101 14.52 -0.76 11.46
CA TYR A 101 14.25 -2.07 10.85
C TYR A 101 15.44 -3.02 11.01
N GLN A 102 16.66 -2.54 10.75
CA GLN A 102 17.86 -3.33 10.96
C GLN A 102 18.03 -3.76 12.42
N ARG A 103 17.84 -2.83 13.36
CA ARG A 103 18.06 -3.11 14.79
C ARG A 103 17.02 -4.05 15.39
N GLU A 104 15.75 -3.90 15.02
CA GLU A 104 14.64 -4.62 15.66
C GLU A 104 14.26 -5.91 14.92
N TYR A 105 14.51 -5.98 13.61
CA TYR A 105 14.05 -7.08 12.77
C TYR A 105 15.16 -7.70 11.92
N ASP A 106 16.38 -7.14 11.96
CA ASP A 106 17.55 -7.61 11.20
C ASP A 106 17.35 -7.63 9.67
N ILE A 107 16.58 -6.65 9.16
CA ILE A 107 16.31 -6.41 7.74
C ILE A 107 16.70 -5.02 7.28
#